data_AF-A0A2M7S606-F1
#
_entry.id   AF-A0A2M7S606-F1
#
_cell.length_a   1.000
_cell.length_b   1.000
_cell.length_c   1.000
_cell.angle_alpha   90.00
_cell.angle_beta   90.00
_cell.angle_gamma   90.00
#
_symmetry.space_group_name_H-M   'P 1'
#
loop_
_entity.id
_entity.type
_entity.pdbx_description
1 polymer ?
#
loop_
_entity_poly.entity_id
_entity_poly.type
_entity_poly.pdbx_seq_one_letter_code
_entity_poly.pdbx_strand_id
1 'polypeptide(L)'
;MKKAIILSQILAIIASAGIAGAADKTVFIAAKKSEFKDAVISKVKTELEKDKNTVKLFEMNKALKEPVDSYGAVIIVNTCMAWQVEGKVKKFLKKLSDTDKKKVILFTTVGGEDWAPKGTGVDCVTSASK
;
A
#
# COMPACT_ATOMS: atom_id res chain seq x y z
N MET A 1 11.24 -11.31 13.61
CA MET A 1 10.36 -12.26 12.90
C MET A 1 9.17 -11.61 12.18
N LYS A 2 8.49 -10.59 12.72
CA LYS A 2 7.29 -9.99 12.06
C LYS A 2 7.52 -9.31 10.69
N LYS A 3 8.71 -8.76 10.41
CA LYS A 3 9.03 -8.06 9.14
C LYS A 3 8.91 -8.94 7.88
N ALA A 4 9.19 -10.24 7.97
CA ALA A 4 9.15 -11.15 6.82
C ALA A 4 7.72 -11.52 6.40
N ILE A 5 6.81 -11.64 7.38
CA ILE A 5 5.40 -11.98 7.15
C ILE A 5 4.70 -10.85 6.38
N ILE A 6 4.99 -9.61 6.73
CA ILE A 6 4.42 -8.42 6.08
C ILE A 6 4.84 -8.33 4.62
N LEU A 7 6.11 -8.59 4.33
CA LEU A 7 6.65 -8.57 2.97
C LEU A 7 5.97 -9.65 2.11
N SER A 8 5.84 -10.86 2.64
CA SER A 8 5.16 -11.96 1.97
C SER A 8 3.67 -11.67 1.73
N GLN A 9 2.97 -11.04 2.67
CA GLN A 9 1.57 -10.63 2.49
C GLN A 9 1.40 -9.54 1.44
N ILE A 10 2.28 -8.53 1.45
CA ILE A 10 2.27 -7.47 0.43
C ILE A 10 2.52 -8.09 -0.95
N LEU A 11 3.49 -8.99 -1.09
CA LEU A 11 3.76 -9.67 -2.35
C LEU A 11 2.60 -10.58 -2.79
N ALA A 12 1.97 -11.31 -1.87
CA ALA A 12 0.82 -12.15 -2.20
C ALA A 12 -0.36 -11.32 -2.72
N ILE A 13 -0.60 -10.14 -2.12
CA ILE A 13 -1.69 -9.24 -2.55
C ILE A 13 -1.34 -8.54 -3.87
N ILE A 14 -0.08 -8.13 -4.05
CA ILE A 14 0.45 -7.62 -5.33
C ILE A 14 0.25 -8.66 -6.45
N ALA A 15 0.52 -9.94 -6.16
CA ALA A 15 0.29 -11.04 -7.09
C ALA A 15 -1.20 -11.27 -7.37
N SER A 16 -2.07 -11.21 -6.34
CA SER A 16 -3.52 -11.36 -6.52
C SER A 16 -4.19 -10.14 -7.17
N ALA A 17 -3.61 -8.94 -7.02
CA ALA A 17 -4.06 -7.70 -7.65
C ALA A 17 -3.82 -7.69 -9.17
N GLY A 18 -3.23 -8.76 -9.74
CA GLY A 18 -3.16 -8.95 -11.18
C GLY A 18 -2.17 -8.03 -11.88
N ILE A 19 -1.13 -7.57 -11.18
CA ILE A 19 -0.06 -6.74 -11.78
C ILE A 19 0.66 -7.49 -12.91
N ALA A 20 0.59 -8.83 -12.91
CA ALA A 20 1.03 -9.66 -14.04
C ALA A 20 0.29 -9.37 -15.37
N GLY A 21 -0.90 -8.76 -15.32
CA GLY A 21 -1.73 -8.40 -16.48
C GLY A 21 -1.94 -6.90 -16.70
N ALA A 22 -1.35 -6.03 -15.87
CA ALA A 22 -1.39 -4.59 -16.09
C ALA A 22 -0.45 -4.21 -17.24
N ALA A 23 -0.95 -3.44 -18.23
CA ALA A 23 -0.17 -2.96 -19.36
C ALA A 23 1.11 -2.20 -18.93
N ASP A 24 1.07 -1.60 -17.73
CA ASP A 24 2.20 -0.99 -17.06
C ASP A 24 2.54 -1.75 -15.78
N LYS A 25 3.72 -2.39 -15.77
CA LYS A 25 4.34 -3.01 -14.59
C LYS A 25 4.85 -1.98 -13.59
N THR A 26 4.13 -0.87 -13.41
CA THR A 26 4.50 0.21 -12.52
C THR A 26 3.71 0.10 -11.24
N VAL A 27 4.41 -0.11 -10.13
CA VAL A 27 3.86 -0.11 -8.78
C VAL A 27 4.13 1.25 -8.15
N PHE A 28 3.07 1.85 -7.65
CA PHE A 28 3.11 3.11 -6.94
C PHE A 28 3.05 2.86 -5.44
N ILE A 29 3.93 3.52 -4.68
CA ILE A 29 3.94 3.43 -3.22
C ILE A 29 3.83 4.82 -2.62
N ALA A 30 2.82 5.02 -1.79
CA ALA A 30 2.54 6.23 -1.06
C ALA A 30 2.85 6.04 0.42
N ALA A 31 3.86 6.72 0.95
CA ALA A 31 4.19 6.63 2.36
C ALA A 31 4.49 8.02 2.95
N LYS A 32 4.32 8.14 4.26
CA LYS A 32 4.89 9.23 5.03
C LYS A 32 6.33 8.82 5.42
N LYS A 33 7.30 9.74 5.32
CA LYS A 33 8.69 9.49 5.75
C LYS A 33 8.73 8.92 7.16
N SER A 34 9.34 7.76 7.31
CA SER A 34 9.55 7.04 8.56
C SER A 34 10.54 5.92 8.30
N GLU A 35 11.55 5.77 9.16
CA GLU A 35 12.60 4.75 9.00
C GLU A 35 12.04 3.33 8.88
N PHE A 36 10.94 3.03 9.60
CA PHE A 36 10.25 1.75 9.50
C PHE A 36 9.65 1.53 8.11
N LYS A 37 9.01 2.56 7.55
CA LYS A 37 8.35 2.52 6.25
C LYS A 37 9.39 2.44 5.14
N ASP A 38 10.47 3.21 5.25
CA ASP A 38 11.56 3.19 4.27
C ASP A 38 12.23 1.81 4.18
N ALA A 39 12.42 1.12 5.31
CA ALA A 39 12.94 -0.26 5.32
C ALA A 39 12.00 -1.27 4.65
N VAL A 40 10.68 -1.15 4.85
CA VAL A 40 9.68 -2.01 4.18
C VAL A 40 9.62 -1.70 2.69
N ILE A 41 9.59 -0.43 2.33
CA ILE A 41 9.55 0.05 0.93
C ILE A 41 10.78 -0.41 0.17
N SER A 42 11.96 -0.30 0.77
CA SER A 42 13.21 -0.73 0.13
C SER A 42 13.21 -2.23 -0.20
N LYS A 43 12.67 -3.06 0.70
CA LYS A 43 12.51 -4.50 0.44
C LYS A 43 11.47 -4.80 -0.63
N VAL A 44 10.28 -4.20 -0.52
CA VAL A 44 9.21 -4.34 -1.53
C VAL A 44 9.73 -3.91 -2.90
N LYS A 45 10.46 -2.79 -2.97
CA LYS A 45 11.11 -2.32 -4.18
C LYS A 45 12.10 -3.33 -4.74
N THR A 46 12.99 -3.85 -3.91
CA THR A 46 13.99 -4.84 -4.31
C THR A 46 13.34 -6.11 -4.89
N GLU A 47 12.26 -6.60 -4.26
CA GLU A 47 11.55 -7.78 -4.77
C GLU A 47 10.79 -7.47 -6.08
N LEU A 48 10.11 -6.33 -6.17
CA LEU A 48 9.39 -5.92 -7.37
C LEU A 48 10.32 -5.67 -8.56
N GLU A 49 11.50 -5.07 -8.32
CA GLU A 49 12.51 -4.82 -9.35
C GLU A 49 13.09 -6.12 -9.90
N LYS A 50 13.21 -7.18 -9.09
CA LYS A 50 13.61 -8.53 -9.57
C LYS A 50 12.63 -9.08 -10.62
N ASP A 51 11.35 -8.78 -10.45
CA ASP A 51 10.28 -9.19 -11.38
C ASP A 51 10.08 -8.20 -12.54
N LYS A 52 11.05 -7.30 -12.78
CA LYS A 52 11.02 -6.23 -13.80
C LYS A 52 9.87 -5.24 -13.64
N ASN A 53 9.38 -5.05 -12.41
CA ASN A 53 8.40 -4.01 -12.11
C ASN A 53 9.12 -2.69 -11.78
N THR A 54 8.57 -1.57 -12.24
CA THR A 54 9.05 -0.23 -11.91
C THR A 54 8.35 0.23 -10.64
N VAL A 55 9.12 0.66 -9.63
CA VAL A 55 8.54 1.16 -8.37
C VAL A 55 8.71 2.66 -8.25
N LYS A 56 7.60 3.40 -8.18
CA LYS A 56 7.61 4.84 -7.91
C LYS A 56 7.18 5.11 -6.47
N LEU A 57 8.05 5.77 -5.71
CA LEU A 57 7.77 6.22 -4.34
C LEU A 57 7.31 7.68 -4.38
N PHE A 58 6.13 7.94 -3.82
CA PHE A 58 5.62 9.29 -3.63
C PHE A 58 5.39 9.58 -2.15
N GLU A 59 5.63 10.84 -1.79
CA GLU A 59 5.16 11.34 -0.50
C GLU A 59 3.63 11.30 -0.48
N MET A 60 3.06 10.88 0.66
CA MET A 60 1.62 10.73 0.85
C MET A 60 0.79 11.91 0.28
N ASN A 61 1.19 13.16 0.51
CA ASN A 61 0.41 14.32 0.02
C ASN A 61 0.42 14.46 -1.52
N LYS A 62 1.51 14.07 -2.20
CA LYS A 62 1.57 14.05 -3.67
C LYS A 62 0.82 12.84 -4.20
N ALA A 63 0.96 11.72 -3.51
CA ALA A 63 0.34 10.48 -3.89
C ALA A 63 -1.19 10.53 -3.97
N LEU A 64 -1.84 11.20 -3.02
CA LEU A 64 -3.30 11.34 -3.00
C LEU A 64 -3.86 12.24 -4.12
N LYS A 65 -2.99 12.82 -4.96
CA LYS A 65 -3.35 13.65 -6.12
C LYS A 65 -3.01 12.98 -7.45
N GLU A 66 -2.27 11.87 -7.42
CA GLU A 66 -1.89 11.13 -8.63
C GLU A 66 -3.06 10.27 -9.14
N PRO A 67 -3.23 10.15 -10.46
CA PRO A 67 -4.23 9.29 -11.04
C PRO A 67 -3.83 7.81 -10.91
N VAL A 68 -4.65 7.04 -10.20
CA VAL A 68 -4.42 5.62 -9.84
C VAL A 68 -4.50 4.69 -11.06
N ASP A 69 -5.24 5.12 -12.09
CA ASP A 69 -5.46 4.38 -13.34
C ASP A 69 -4.16 4.09 -14.12
N SER A 70 -3.17 4.98 -13.99
CA SER A 70 -1.87 4.96 -14.65
C SER A 70 -0.90 3.95 -14.03
N TYR A 71 -1.35 3.24 -12.99
CA TYR A 71 -0.55 2.28 -12.24
C TYR A 71 -1.20 0.89 -12.25
N GLY A 72 -0.35 -0.15 -12.25
CA GLY A 72 -0.80 -1.53 -12.10
C GLY A 72 -1.26 -1.83 -10.67
N ALA A 73 -0.56 -1.27 -9.68
CA ALA A 73 -0.96 -1.31 -8.27
C ALA A 73 -0.50 -0.08 -7.50
N VAL A 74 -1.26 0.24 -6.45
CA VAL A 74 -1.07 1.42 -5.59
C VAL A 74 -1.05 0.99 -4.13
N ILE A 75 0.11 1.08 -3.49
CA ILE A 75 0.31 0.72 -2.09
C ILE A 75 0.27 2.00 -1.25
N ILE A 76 -0.69 2.12 -0.33
CA ILE A 76 -0.80 3.25 0.59
C ILE A 76 -0.39 2.82 1.99
N VAL A 77 0.74 3.36 2.46
CA VAL A 77 1.29 3.08 3.78
C VAL A 77 0.85 4.14 4.78
N ASN A 78 -0.24 3.87 5.50
CA ASN A 78 -0.73 4.71 6.57
C ASN A 78 -0.33 4.19 7.95
N THR A 79 -0.52 5.03 8.96
CA THR A 79 -0.46 4.62 10.37
C THR A 79 -1.84 4.76 10.96
N CYS A 80 -2.29 3.73 11.70
CA CYS A 80 -3.54 3.80 12.44
C CYS A 80 -3.39 4.83 13.55
N MET A 81 -4.25 5.85 13.53
CA MET A 81 -4.33 6.86 14.59
C MET A 81 -5.77 6.88 15.09
N ALA A 82 -5.94 6.82 16.41
CA ALA A 82 -7.25 6.80 17.07
C ALA A 82 -8.20 5.71 16.54
N TRP A 83 -7.68 4.50 16.26
CA TRP A 83 -8.46 3.38 15.72
C TRP A 83 -9.13 3.69 14.38
N GLN A 84 -8.56 4.62 13.60
CA GLN A 84 -9.07 5.02 12.30
C GLN A 84 -7.95 5.14 11.27
N VAL A 85 -8.37 4.94 10.01
CA VAL A 85 -7.58 5.30 8.83
C VAL A 85 -7.44 6.81 8.79
N GLU A 86 -6.23 7.30 8.52
CA GLU A 86 -5.98 8.73 8.35
C GLU A 86 -7.02 9.37 7.40
N GLY A 87 -7.64 10.47 7.84
CA GLY A 87 -8.79 11.05 7.14
C GLY A 87 -8.53 11.43 5.67
N LYS A 88 -7.28 11.79 5.34
CA LYS A 88 -6.85 12.05 3.96
C LYS A 88 -6.89 10.81 3.08
N VAL A 89 -6.42 9.67 3.61
CA VAL A 89 -6.46 8.37 2.93
C VAL A 89 -7.92 7.92 2.76
N LYS A 90 -8.74 8.06 3.81
CA LYS A 90 -10.18 7.74 3.73
C LYS A 90 -10.90 8.57 2.65
N LYS A 91 -10.59 9.87 2.54
CA LYS A 91 -11.13 10.75 1.49
C LYS A 91 -10.67 10.33 0.10
N PHE A 92 -9.41 9.92 -0.05
CA PHE A 92 -8.88 9.42 -1.31
C PHE A 92 -9.57 8.12 -1.74
N LEU A 93 -9.68 7.13 -0.85
CA LEU A 93 -10.35 5.86 -1.13
C LEU A 93 -11.82 6.03 -1.54
N LYS A 94 -12.51 7.01 -0.94
CA LYS A 94 -13.90 7.36 -1.31
C LYS A 94 -14.03 7.96 -2.71
N LYS A 95 -12.98 8.54 -3.28
CA LYS A 95 -13.00 9.15 -4.62
C LYS A 95 -12.71 8.14 -5.73
N LEU A 96 -12.18 6.97 -5.39
CA LEU A 96 -11.83 5.93 -6.36
C LEU A 96 -13.06 5.21 -6.86
N SER A 97 -13.04 4.84 -8.14
CA SER A 97 -14.00 3.89 -8.71
C SER A 97 -13.78 2.51 -8.10
N ASP A 98 -14.79 1.63 -8.17
CA ASP A 98 -14.65 0.26 -7.67
C ASP A 98 -13.60 -0.56 -8.44
N THR A 99 -13.32 -0.19 -9.70
CA THR A 99 -12.24 -0.76 -10.49
C THR A 99 -10.87 -0.34 -9.96
N ASP A 100 -10.69 0.94 -9.62
CA ASP A 100 -9.43 1.45 -9.09
C ASP A 100 -9.15 0.93 -7.69
N LYS A 101 -10.19 0.76 -6.87
CA LYS A 101 -10.08 0.19 -5.51
C LYS A 101 -9.45 -1.20 -5.51
N LYS A 102 -9.70 -2.03 -6.53
CA LYS A 102 -9.09 -3.37 -6.67
C LYS A 102 -7.58 -3.33 -6.88
N LYS A 103 -7.04 -2.20 -7.33
CA LYS A 103 -5.60 -1.98 -7.52
C LYS A 103 -4.93 -1.38 -6.29
N VAL A 104 -5.71 -0.92 -5.31
CA VAL A 104 -5.19 -0.22 -4.13
C VAL A 104 -5.01 -1.19 -2.98
N ILE A 105 -3.82 -1.18 -2.40
CA ILE A 105 -3.43 -1.97 -1.23
C ILE A 105 -3.17 -0.99 -0.08
N LEU A 106 -4.00 -1.02 0.95
CA LEU A 106 -3.84 -0.22 2.15
C LEU A 106 -2.97 -0.96 3.17
N PHE A 107 -1.73 -0.52 3.34
CA PHE A 107 -0.86 -1.00 4.41
C PHE A 107 -0.97 -0.08 5.64
N THR A 108 -1.50 -0.61 6.74
CA THR A 108 -1.71 0.14 7.99
C THR A 108 -0.79 -0.38 9.09
N THR A 109 0.08 0.48 9.61
CA THR A 109 0.86 0.17 10.82
C THR A 109 0.04 0.51 12.06
N VAL A 110 -0.11 -0.42 12.99
CA VAL A 110 -0.84 -0.24 14.27
C VAL A 110 0.16 -0.33 15.42
N GLY A 111 0.04 0.57 16.40
CA GLY A 111 0.79 0.44 17.66
C GLY A 111 0.05 -0.50 18.60
N GLY A 112 0.59 -1.68 18.88
CA GLY A 112 0.03 -2.60 19.87
C GLY A 112 -0.76 -3.79 19.30
N GLU A 113 -2.02 -3.59 18.95
CA GLU A 113 -2.98 -4.67 18.64
C GLU A 113 -3.20 -4.89 17.13
N ASP A 114 -3.69 -6.08 16.76
CA ASP A 114 -4.11 -6.43 15.40
C ASP A 114 -5.42 -5.71 15.04
N TRP A 115 -5.31 -4.46 14.63
CA TRP A 115 -6.44 -3.69 14.11
C TRP A 115 -6.44 -3.65 12.59
N ALA A 116 -7.55 -4.07 11.98
CA ALA A 116 -7.77 -3.96 10.53
C ALA A 116 -8.93 -3.01 10.21
N PRO A 117 -8.72 -2.03 9.31
CA PRO A 117 -9.80 -1.15 8.90
C PRO A 117 -10.86 -1.94 8.10
N LYS A 118 -12.07 -2.02 8.63
CA LYS A 118 -13.24 -2.60 7.95
C LYS A 118 -13.95 -1.54 7.08
N GLY A 119 -14.50 -1.96 5.94
CA GLY A 119 -15.34 -1.10 5.09
C GLY A 119 -14.59 -0.08 4.23
N THR A 120 -13.31 -0.33 3.93
CA THR A 120 -12.50 0.53 3.04
C THR A 120 -12.71 0.21 1.56
N GLY A 121 -13.20 -0.99 1.23
CA GLY A 121 -13.41 -1.45 -0.14
C GLY A 121 -12.12 -1.73 -0.91
N VAL A 122 -10.98 -1.82 -0.22
CA VAL A 122 -9.64 -2.10 -0.75
C VAL A 122 -8.97 -3.19 0.08
N ASP A 123 -7.95 -3.84 -0.48
CA ASP A 123 -7.17 -4.85 0.24
C ASP A 123 -6.36 -4.20 1.36
N CYS A 124 -6.42 -4.75 2.57
CA CYS A 124 -5.80 -4.17 3.76
C CYS A 124 -4.78 -5.13 4.36
N VAL A 125 -3.55 -4.65 4.58
CA VAL A 125 -2.50 -5.36 5.32
C VAL A 125 -2.17 -4.57 6.57
N THR A 126 -2.15 -5.24 7.71
CA THR A 126 -1.89 -4.59 9.00
C THR A 126 -0.63 -5.12 9.64
N SER A 127 0.16 -4.24 10.24
CA SER A 127 1.35 -4.64 10.99
C SER A 127 1.39 -3.94 12.34
N ALA A 128 1.45 -4.75 13.41
CA ALA A 128 1.82 -4.27 14.73
C ALA A 128 3.29 -3.81 14.73
N SER A 129 3.53 -2.51 14.92
CA SER A 129 4.86 -1.94 15.15
C SER A 129 5.09 -1.87 16.66
N LYS A 130 6.00 -2.68 17.19
CA LYS A 130 6.60 -2.57 18.53
C LYS A 130 8.06 -2.19 18.37
#